data_AF-A0A183GM61-F1
#
_entry.id   AF-A0A183GM61-F1
#
_cell.length_a   1.000
_cell.length_b   1.000
_cell.length_c   1.000
_cell.angle_alpha   90.00
_cell.angle_beta   90.00
_cell.angle_gamma   90.00
#
_symmetry.space_group_name_H-M   'P 1'
#
loop_
_entity.id
_entity.type
_entity.pdbx_description
1 polymer ?
#
loop_
_entity_poly.entity_id
_entity_poly.type
_entity_poly.pdbx_seq_one_letter_code
_entity_poly.pdbx_strand_id
1 'polypeptide(L)'
;MERCHGLLFVYNSTVTMAVDYQSKSKSPRKEKVISHVPVRQDAENWRMYQETKKTAKKGIAAPKAAHYDDLSDKVETRDDERHLYRLAKARCRQAEDIEKFLDVNDHNDHLLTNRKRAMRRWHDYFEEISTVEFDHPSIPCVPPTRRPVQKITLEEAKQL
;
A
#
# COMPACT_ATOMS: atom_id res chain seq x y z
N MET A 1 4.27 -46.52 21.09
CA MET A 1 5.34 -46.31 20.10
C MET A 1 4.73 -46.46 18.72
N GLU A 2 4.37 -45.36 18.07
CA GLU A 2 4.36 -45.26 16.61
C GLU A 2 4.76 -43.82 16.26
N ARG A 3 5.65 -43.71 15.27
CA ARG A 3 6.49 -42.55 15.00
C ARG A 3 5.83 -41.68 13.93
N CYS A 4 5.41 -40.46 14.29
CA CYS A 4 5.08 -39.43 13.31
C CYS A 4 6.39 -38.79 12.80
N HIS A 5 7.01 -39.41 11.79
CA HIS A 5 8.01 -38.73 10.95
C HIS A 5 7.29 -37.97 9.85
N GLY A 6 7.63 -36.69 9.70
CA GLY A 6 7.36 -35.94 8.47
C GLY A 6 6.63 -34.63 8.69
N LEU A 7 7.32 -33.63 9.22
CA LEU A 7 7.29 -32.23 8.74
C LEU A 7 8.22 -31.37 9.62
N LEU A 8 9.44 -31.84 9.80
CA LEU A 8 10.59 -30.98 10.04
C LEU A 8 11.27 -30.80 8.68
N PHE A 9 10.60 -30.08 7.76
CA PHE A 9 11.25 -29.62 6.53
C PHE A 9 11.63 -28.16 6.72
N VAL A 10 12.75 -28.01 7.43
CA VAL A 10 13.84 -27.06 7.12
C VAL A 10 13.42 -25.60 6.93
N TYR A 11 13.54 -24.87 8.04
CA TYR A 11 13.97 -23.48 8.07
C TYR A 11 15.15 -23.28 7.08
N ASN A 12 14.99 -22.35 6.15
CA ASN A 12 15.99 -21.85 5.19
C ASN A 12 16.51 -22.84 4.12
N SER A 13 15.85 -22.83 2.96
CA SER A 13 16.50 -23.11 1.68
C SER A 13 16.10 -22.06 0.65
N THR A 14 17.08 -21.28 0.27
CA THR A 14 17.13 -20.44 -0.93
C THR A 14 16.70 -21.25 -2.15
N VAL A 15 15.43 -21.09 -2.54
CA VAL A 15 15.00 -21.31 -3.92
C VAL A 15 14.53 -19.96 -4.43
N THR A 16 15.35 -19.38 -5.31
CA THR A 16 14.97 -18.30 -6.21
C THR A 16 13.82 -18.78 -7.10
N MET A 17 12.59 -18.69 -6.58
CA MET A 17 11.39 -18.68 -7.40
C MET A 17 11.27 -17.26 -7.94
N ALA A 18 11.58 -17.08 -9.22
CA ALA A 18 11.17 -15.91 -9.98
C ALA A 18 9.64 -15.91 -10.00
N VAL A 19 9.05 -15.31 -8.97
CA VAL A 19 7.64 -14.93 -8.99
C VAL A 19 7.62 -13.59 -9.70
N ASP A 20 7.22 -13.59 -10.96
CA ASP A 20 6.84 -12.39 -11.68
C ASP A 20 5.75 -11.70 -10.85
N TYR A 21 6.17 -10.75 -10.03
CA TYR A 21 5.28 -9.88 -9.28
C TYR A 21 4.68 -8.89 -10.28
N GLN A 22 3.73 -9.37 -11.07
CA GLN A 22 2.95 -8.55 -11.97
C GLN A 22 1.98 -7.74 -11.12
N SER A 23 2.47 -6.61 -10.59
CA SER A 23 1.64 -5.57 -9.97
C SER A 23 0.67 -5.01 -11.01
N LYS A 24 -0.47 -5.68 -11.23
CA LYS A 24 -1.64 -5.05 -11.86
C LYS A 24 -2.42 -4.31 -10.78
N SER A 25 -1.87 -3.19 -10.31
CA SER A 25 -2.69 -2.16 -9.68
C SER A 25 -3.38 -1.37 -10.80
N LYS A 26 -4.63 -1.69 -11.12
CA LYS A 26 -5.49 -0.73 -11.82
C LYS A 26 -5.85 0.39 -10.83
N SER A 27 -5.03 1.43 -10.80
CA SER A 27 -5.36 2.71 -10.16
C SER A 27 -6.51 3.37 -10.93
N PRO A 28 -7.49 4.01 -10.26
CA PRO A 28 -8.39 4.91 -10.95
C PRO A 28 -7.59 6.09 -11.49
N ARG A 29 -7.90 6.41 -12.74
CA ARG A 29 -7.56 7.59 -13.55
C ARG A 29 -6.85 8.71 -12.76
N LYS A 30 -5.52 8.80 -12.90
CA LYS A 30 -4.79 10.02 -12.51
C LYS A 30 -5.08 11.08 -13.57
N GLU A 31 -5.82 12.11 -13.17
CA GLU A 31 -5.98 13.32 -13.95
C GLU A 31 -4.59 13.93 -14.20
N LYS A 32 -4.21 14.00 -15.48
CA LYS A 32 -2.92 14.48 -15.92
C LYS A 32 -2.94 16.00 -15.92
N VAL A 33 -2.62 16.61 -14.78
CA VAL A 33 -2.02 17.96 -14.82
C VAL A 33 -0.54 17.76 -15.16
N ILE A 34 -0.25 17.75 -16.46
CA ILE A 34 1.14 17.83 -16.93
C ILE A 34 1.58 19.27 -16.71
N SER A 35 2.13 19.57 -15.53
CA SER A 35 3.13 20.63 -15.46
C SER A 35 4.34 20.13 -16.25
N HIS A 36 4.59 20.73 -17.42
CA HIS A 36 5.78 20.43 -18.20
C HIS A 36 6.99 21.03 -17.49
N VAL A 37 7.44 20.39 -16.42
CA VAL A 37 8.79 20.56 -15.89
C VAL A 37 9.70 19.82 -16.88
N PRO A 38 10.64 20.49 -17.56
CA PRO A 38 11.60 19.81 -18.41
C PRO A 38 12.60 19.08 -17.50
N VAL A 39 12.20 17.90 -17.03
CA VAL A 39 13.12 16.91 -16.50
C VAL A 39 13.98 16.50 -17.68
N ARG A 40 15.27 16.88 -17.67
CA ARG A 40 16.24 16.40 -18.65
C ARG A 40 16.24 14.86 -18.60
N GLN A 41 15.63 14.26 -19.62
CA GLN A 41 15.61 12.81 -19.84
C GLN A 41 16.92 12.40 -20.51
N ASP A 42 18.01 12.50 -19.77
CA ASP A 42 19.27 11.89 -20.17
C ASP A 42 19.25 10.43 -19.67
N ALA A 43 19.59 9.48 -20.54
CA ALA A 43 19.67 8.05 -20.17
C ALA A 43 20.60 7.83 -18.97
N GLU A 44 21.59 8.70 -18.83
CA GLU A 44 22.52 8.73 -17.70
C GLU A 44 21.84 9.16 -16.39
N ASN A 45 20.97 10.17 -16.42
CA ASN A 45 20.20 10.60 -15.24
C ASN A 45 19.28 9.48 -14.73
N TRP A 46 18.65 8.74 -15.64
CA TRP A 46 17.84 7.58 -15.28
C TRP A 46 18.67 6.44 -14.66
N ARG A 47 19.86 6.15 -15.23
CA ARG A 47 20.81 5.18 -14.65
C ARG A 47 21.26 5.59 -13.26
N MET A 48 21.64 6.85 -13.07
CA MET A 48 22.04 7.40 -11.78
C MET A 48 20.93 7.32 -10.72
N TYR A 49 19.67 7.59 -11.11
CA TYR A 49 18.52 7.38 -10.23
C TYR A 49 18.37 5.92 -9.79
N GLN A 50 18.53 4.97 -10.70
CA GLN A 50 18.41 3.54 -10.36
C GLN A 50 19.52 3.08 -9.42
N GLU A 51 20.76 3.50 -9.66
CA GLU A 51 21.90 3.14 -8.81
C GLU A 51 21.79 3.74 -7.41
N THR A 52 21.41 5.02 -7.30
CA THR A 52 21.18 5.65 -5.99
C THR A 52 20.02 5.01 -5.24
N LYS A 53 18.91 4.70 -5.91
CA LYS A 53 17.78 3.97 -5.33
C LYS A 53 18.16 2.56 -4.87
N LYS A 54 18.96 1.83 -5.64
CA LYS A 54 19.45 0.49 -5.31
C LYS A 54 20.36 0.55 -4.08
N THR A 55 21.25 1.52 -4.03
CA THR A 55 22.16 1.74 -2.91
C THR A 55 21.39 2.12 -1.65
N ALA A 56 20.41 3.01 -1.76
CA ALA A 56 19.52 3.37 -0.64
C ALA A 56 18.72 2.15 -0.13
N LYS A 57 18.14 1.35 -1.03
CA LYS A 57 17.44 0.12 -0.64
C LYS A 57 18.35 -0.88 0.07
N LYS A 58 19.59 -1.06 -0.41
CA LYS A 58 20.60 -1.90 0.27
C LYS A 58 20.97 -1.36 1.65
N GLY A 59 21.13 -0.04 1.74
CA GLY A 59 21.41 0.66 3.00
C GLY A 59 20.28 0.52 4.03
N ILE A 60 19.03 0.32 3.60
CA ILE A 60 17.89 0.03 4.49
C ILE A 60 17.78 -1.46 4.80
N ALA A 61 18.08 -2.33 3.83
CA ALA A 61 17.90 -3.77 3.95
C ALA A 61 18.74 -4.37 5.09
N ALA A 62 20.02 -3.99 5.22
CA ALA A 62 20.91 -4.54 6.25
C ALA A 62 20.52 -4.11 7.68
N PRO A 63 20.27 -2.83 7.99
CA PRO A 63 19.75 -2.42 9.30
C PRO A 63 18.39 -3.05 9.62
N LYS A 64 17.52 -3.21 8.61
CA LYS A 64 16.22 -3.86 8.80
C LYS A 64 16.39 -5.34 9.14
N ALA A 65 17.27 -6.06 8.44
CA ALA A 65 17.59 -7.45 8.75
C ALA A 65 18.16 -7.57 10.17
N ALA A 66 19.17 -6.76 10.51
CA ALA A 66 19.76 -6.75 11.85
C ALA A 66 18.74 -6.43 12.95
N HIS A 67 17.78 -5.53 12.69
CA HIS A 67 16.69 -5.25 13.63
C HIS A 67 15.77 -6.45 13.85
N TYR A 68 15.46 -7.21 12.80
CA TYR A 68 14.64 -8.42 12.94
C TYR A 68 15.42 -9.60 13.51
N ASP A 69 16.72 -9.71 13.25
CA ASP A 69 17.60 -10.71 13.86
C ASP A 69 17.68 -10.49 15.39
N ASP A 70 17.94 -9.25 15.84
CA ASP A 70 17.94 -8.88 17.27
C ASP A 70 16.57 -9.12 17.95
N LEU A 71 15.47 -8.83 17.24
CA LEU A 71 14.13 -9.17 17.73
C LEU A 71 13.90 -10.69 17.79
N SER A 72 14.46 -11.46 16.86
CA SER A 72 14.37 -12.92 16.84
C SER A 72 15.10 -13.51 18.04
N ASP A 73 16.33 -13.07 18.30
CA ASP A 73 17.13 -13.53 19.43
C ASP A 73 16.44 -13.25 20.78
N LYS A 74 15.77 -12.09 20.90
CA LYS A 74 14.99 -11.71 22.09
C LYS A 74 13.69 -12.49 22.27
N VAL A 75 13.20 -13.14 21.21
CA VAL A 75 11.94 -13.88 21.23
C VAL A 75 12.15 -15.34 21.63
N GLU A 76 13.40 -15.85 21.65
CA GLU A 76 13.74 -17.21 22.09
C GLU A 76 13.46 -17.46 23.59
N THR A 77 13.09 -16.44 24.36
CA THR A 77 12.57 -16.54 25.71
C THR A 77 11.08 -16.90 25.73
N ARG A 78 10.69 -17.94 26.50
CA ARG A 78 9.30 -18.47 26.60
C ARG A 78 8.20 -17.41 26.85
N ASP A 79 8.52 -16.31 27.52
CA ASP A 79 7.55 -15.24 27.81
C ASP A 79 7.32 -14.31 26.60
N ASP A 80 8.31 -14.15 25.72
CA ASP A 80 8.25 -13.27 24.54
C ASP A 80 7.53 -13.94 23.36
N GLU A 81 7.68 -15.25 23.19
CA GLU A 81 6.84 -16.04 22.26
C GLU A 81 5.35 -15.89 22.59
N ARG A 82 5.01 -15.90 23.88
CA ARG A 82 3.64 -15.73 24.35
C ARG A 82 3.13 -14.31 24.07
N HIS A 83 4.00 -13.30 24.14
CA HIS A 83 3.67 -11.94 23.78
C HIS A 83 3.41 -11.80 22.26
N LEU A 84 4.28 -12.36 21.41
CA LEU A 84 4.09 -12.36 19.96
C LEU A 84 2.83 -13.10 19.52
N TYR A 85 2.55 -14.26 20.12
CA TYR A 85 1.32 -14.99 19.85
C TYR A 85 0.08 -14.16 20.18
N ARG A 86 0.09 -13.44 21.31
CA ARG A 86 -1.01 -12.51 21.68
C ARG A 86 -1.12 -11.36 20.68
N LEU A 87 0.00 -10.77 20.26
CA LEU A 87 0.03 -9.68 19.29
C LEU A 87 -0.49 -10.12 17.90
N ALA A 88 -0.03 -11.28 17.41
CA ALA A 88 -0.51 -11.87 16.17
C ALA A 88 -2.01 -12.17 16.25
N LYS A 89 -2.48 -12.75 17.35
CA LYS A 89 -3.90 -13.02 17.59
C LYS A 89 -4.75 -11.74 17.65
N ALA A 90 -4.23 -10.67 18.27
CA ALA A 90 -4.89 -9.37 18.28
C ALA A 90 -5.03 -8.77 16.88
N ARG A 91 -3.97 -8.86 16.05
CA ARG A 91 -4.01 -8.43 14.65
C ARG A 91 -4.98 -9.24 13.80
N CYS A 92 -5.02 -10.57 13.96
CA CYS A 92 -5.99 -11.41 13.28
C CYS A 92 -7.42 -10.99 13.65
N ARG A 93 -7.71 -10.76 14.93
CA ARG A 93 -9.03 -10.29 15.38
C ARG A 93 -9.38 -8.90 14.82
N GLN A 94 -8.42 -7.96 14.77
CA GLN A 94 -8.65 -6.64 14.17
C GLN A 94 -8.97 -6.75 12.67
N ALA A 95 -8.30 -7.64 11.95
CA ALA A 95 -8.58 -7.88 10.53
C ALA A 95 -9.94 -8.57 10.31
N GLU A 96 -10.29 -9.54 11.16
CA GLU A 96 -11.61 -10.19 11.17
C GLU A 96 -12.72 -9.17 11.41
N ASP A 97 -12.56 -8.26 12.37
CA ASP A 97 -13.56 -7.22 12.69
C ASP A 97 -13.83 -6.33 11.46
N ILE A 98 -12.77 -5.92 10.75
CA ILE A 98 -12.88 -5.12 9.51
C ILE A 98 -13.53 -5.94 8.37
N GLU A 99 -13.28 -7.24 8.29
CA GLU A 99 -13.84 -8.10 7.23
C GLU A 99 -15.32 -8.45 7.48
N LYS A 100 -15.76 -8.47 8.75
CA LYS A 100 -17.09 -8.94 9.15
C LYS A 100 -18.19 -7.89 8.99
N PHE A 101 -17.85 -6.61 9.05
CA PHE A 101 -18.81 -5.52 8.79
C PHE A 101 -18.97 -5.29 7.29
N LEU A 102 -19.78 -6.15 6.67
CA LEU A 102 -20.38 -5.90 5.36
C LEU A 102 -21.88 -5.64 5.56
N ASP A 103 -22.20 -4.66 6.40
CA ASP A 103 -23.58 -4.21 6.60
C ASP A 103 -24.05 -3.45 5.37
N VAL A 104 -24.44 -4.21 4.35
CA VAL A 104 -25.04 -3.71 3.12
C VAL A 104 -26.40 -4.37 2.99
N ASN A 105 -27.43 -3.56 2.88
CA ASN A 105 -28.77 -4.05 2.57
C ASN A 105 -28.92 -4.28 1.07
N ASP A 106 -29.69 -5.31 0.70
CA ASP A 106 -30.16 -5.44 -0.67
C ASP A 106 -31.26 -4.40 -1.00
N HIS A 107 -31.76 -4.42 -2.23
CA HIS A 107 -32.82 -3.51 -2.68
C HIS A 107 -34.14 -3.68 -1.90
N ASN A 108 -34.30 -4.78 -1.17
CA ASN A 108 -35.49 -5.09 -0.38
C ASN A 108 -35.22 -4.92 1.13
N ASP A 109 -34.19 -4.14 1.49
CA ASP A 109 -33.76 -3.86 2.86
C ASP A 109 -33.32 -5.08 3.69
N HIS A 110 -32.98 -6.20 3.05
CA HIS A 110 -32.44 -7.36 3.76
C HIS A 110 -30.92 -7.27 3.89
N LEU A 111 -30.42 -7.54 5.09
CA LEU A 111 -29.00 -7.52 5.40
C LEU A 111 -28.24 -8.63 4.65
N LEU A 112 -27.21 -8.26 3.88
CA LEU A 112 -26.38 -9.20 3.14
C LEU A 112 -25.22 -9.73 3.99
N THR A 113 -25.35 -10.96 4.50
CA THR A 113 -24.27 -11.63 5.25
C THR A 113 -23.18 -12.26 4.36
N ASN A 114 -23.43 -12.39 3.06
CA ASN A 114 -22.48 -13.01 2.12
C ASN A 114 -21.57 -11.95 1.48
N ARG A 115 -20.26 -12.07 1.71
CA ARG A 115 -19.24 -11.13 1.18
C ARG A 115 -19.31 -10.89 -0.32
N LYS A 116 -19.52 -11.94 -1.13
CA LYS A 116 -19.61 -11.80 -2.59
C LYS A 116 -20.89 -11.08 -3.05
N ARG A 117 -21.96 -11.15 -2.25
CA ARG A 117 -23.21 -10.42 -2.54
C ARG A 117 -23.10 -8.96 -2.10
N ALA A 118 -22.55 -8.71 -0.91
CA ALA A 118 -22.30 -7.35 -0.42
C ALA A 118 -21.37 -6.57 -1.37
N MET A 119 -20.27 -7.17 -1.82
CA MET A 119 -19.36 -6.53 -2.79
C MET A 119 -20.01 -6.22 -4.14
N ARG A 120 -20.92 -7.08 -4.62
CA ARG A 120 -21.69 -6.81 -5.84
C ARG A 120 -22.66 -5.65 -5.62
N ARG A 121 -23.37 -5.64 -4.49
CA ARG A 121 -24.28 -4.54 -4.17
C ARG A 121 -23.55 -3.19 -4.05
N TRP A 122 -22.35 -3.18 -3.46
CA TRP A 122 -21.47 -2.00 -3.45
C TRP A 122 -21.11 -1.51 -4.85
N HIS A 123 -20.77 -2.43 -5.76
CA HIS A 123 -20.47 -2.10 -7.15
C HIS A 123 -21.70 -1.49 -7.84
N ASP A 124 -22.84 -2.15 -7.75
CA ASP A 124 -24.09 -1.72 -8.40
C ASP A 124 -24.54 -0.34 -7.86
N TYR A 125 -24.48 -0.14 -6.54
CA TYR A 125 -24.79 1.15 -5.92
C TYR A 125 -23.86 2.27 -6.40
N PHE A 126 -22.56 2.00 -6.48
CA PHE A 126 -21.60 2.98 -6.98
C PHE A 126 -21.83 3.32 -8.46
N GLU A 127 -22.14 2.32 -9.28
CA GLU A 127 -22.45 2.50 -10.69
C GLU A 127 -23.72 3.37 -10.88
N GLU A 128 -24.76 3.11 -10.09
CA GLU A 128 -26.01 3.89 -10.09
C GLU A 128 -25.79 5.37 -9.75
N ILE A 129 -25.02 5.68 -8.70
CA ILE A 129 -24.79 7.07 -8.27
C ILE A 129 -23.72 7.81 -9.09
N SER A 130 -22.77 7.09 -9.70
CA SER A 130 -21.62 7.70 -10.38
C SER A 130 -21.90 8.16 -11.81
N THR A 131 -23.02 7.71 -12.40
CA THR A 131 -23.45 8.16 -13.73
C THR A 131 -24.22 9.47 -13.72
N VAL A 132 -24.64 9.96 -12.56
CA VAL A 132 -25.39 11.20 -12.43
C VAL A 132 -24.42 12.30 -12.04
N GLU A 133 -24.12 13.20 -12.98
CA GLU A 133 -23.46 14.47 -12.66
C GLU A 133 -24.45 15.28 -11.81
N PHE A 134 -24.09 15.54 -10.55
CA PHE A 134 -24.92 16.34 -9.66
C PHE A 134 -25.03 17.75 -10.22
N ASP A 135 -26.25 18.32 -10.19
CA ASP A 135 -26.49 19.72 -10.53
C ASP A 135 -25.56 20.62 -9.71
N HIS A 136 -24.48 21.06 -10.34
CA HIS A 136 -23.56 22.01 -9.74
C HIS A 136 -23.63 23.31 -10.53
N PRO A 137 -23.53 24.47 -9.85
CA PRO A 137 -23.45 25.74 -10.55
C PRO A 137 -22.29 25.70 -11.56
N SER A 138 -22.45 26.39 -12.69
CA SER A 138 -21.38 26.51 -13.68
C SER A 138 -20.14 27.03 -12.99
N ILE A 139 -19.07 26.22 -12.97
CA ILE A 139 -17.77 26.65 -12.45
C ILE A 139 -17.35 27.85 -13.31
N PRO A 140 -17.15 29.05 -12.72
CA PRO A 140 -16.69 30.18 -13.49
C PRO A 140 -15.32 29.84 -14.07
N CYS A 141 -15.18 29.94 -15.39
CA CYS A 141 -13.88 29.85 -16.05
C CYS A 141 -13.10 31.14 -15.73
N VAL A 142 -12.48 31.19 -14.55
CA VAL A 142 -11.54 32.25 -14.20
C VAL A 142 -10.19 31.90 -14.85
N PRO A 143 -9.59 32.82 -15.64
CA PRO A 143 -8.26 32.59 -16.18
C PRO A 143 -7.30 32.31 -15.02
N PRO A 144 -6.43 31.29 -15.11
CA PRO A 144 -5.47 31.00 -14.08
C PRO A 144 -4.71 32.28 -13.71
N THR A 145 -4.78 32.68 -12.45
CA THR A 145 -4.08 33.88 -11.98
C THR A 145 -2.57 33.62 -12.11
N ARG A 146 -1.97 34.05 -13.23
CA ARG A 146 -0.52 34.06 -13.44
C ARG A 146 0.09 35.12 -12.53
N ARG A 147 0.19 34.82 -11.24
CA ARG A 147 1.03 35.61 -10.34
C ARG A 147 2.49 35.38 -10.73
N PRO A 148 3.34 36.42 -10.70
CA PRO A 148 4.77 36.24 -10.84
C PRO A 148 5.25 35.20 -9.83
N VAL A 149 5.78 34.08 -10.32
CA VAL A 149 6.46 33.10 -9.46
C VAL A 149 7.75 33.78 -9.01
N GLN A 150 7.81 34.17 -7.73
CA GLN A 150 9.02 34.73 -7.15
C GLN A 150 10.12 33.66 -7.21
N LYS A 151 11.33 34.05 -7.61
CA LYS A 151 12.48 33.14 -7.59
C LYS A 151 12.82 32.88 -6.12
N ILE A 152 12.77 31.62 -5.71
CA ILE A 152 13.21 31.19 -4.38
C ILE A 152 14.67 31.65 -4.20
N THR A 153 14.92 32.51 -3.22
CA THR A 153 16.25 32.96 -2.85
C THR A 153 16.93 31.93 -1.94
N LEU A 154 18.27 31.90 -1.96
CA LEU A 154 19.08 30.94 -1.20
C LEU A 154 18.77 30.96 0.31
N GLU A 155 18.32 32.10 0.84
CA GLU A 155 17.97 32.24 2.26
C GLU A 155 16.65 31.55 2.65
N GLU A 156 15.66 31.48 1.74
CA GLU A 156 14.42 30.74 1.99
C GLU A 156 14.64 29.21 1.97
N ALA A 157 15.61 28.73 1.18
CA ALA A 157 15.94 27.31 1.07
C ALA A 157 16.69 26.75 2.30
N LYS A 158 17.24 27.60 3.18
CA LYS A 158 17.91 27.18 4.42
C LYS A 158 16.96 27.01 5.61
N GLN A 159 15.68 27.40 5.46
CA GLN A 159 14.65 27.32 6.50
C GLN A 159 13.69 26.13 6.33
N LEU A 160 13.90 25.30 5.31
CA LEU A 160 13.23 24.00 5.10
C LEU A 160 14.18 22.86 5.45
#